data_AF-A0A3G1KYV6-F1
#
_entry.id   AF-A0A3G1KYV6-F1
#
_cell.length_a   1.000
_cell.length_b   1.000
_cell.length_c   1.000
_cell.angle_alpha   90.00
_cell.angle_beta   90.00
_cell.angle_gamma   90.00
#
_symmetry.space_group_name_H-M   'P 1'
#
loop_
_entity.id
_entity.type
_entity.pdbx_description
1 polymer ?
#
loop_
_entity_poly.entity_id
_entity_poly.type
_entity_poly.pdbx_seq_one_letter_code
_entity_poly.pdbx_strand_id
1 'polypeptide(L)'
;MVFTRLGDGTMIEAEISEIRADLEAGTQDAAARAEIAPLSADDLARLCDIVCRPGKVVGVEKGNEIIMTGDSPSIGSVPRGFPVNRIQMLQTYERVCGMDTAEAGFIDYSYKAIKTVASEERSWVEQASHILTIPLFYGAMPDLGRYSRPDGPVPNWAELLPQGKIAQARAAQEEAIELCVEDLVYVASEMYEGGAQGIDFDTSGAAGDADFYAALKATEILKKKYPEMCIEMGMAGEFVLGMHSELRYDGVRLAGLYPHDQVKLAQKAGVTIFGPVVNNVCNKSFSYNLARAVTFCKACADASGIPVHPNVGLGVGGVTTVEVLPVDVVSRVSVAMAEVAKADGL
;
A
#
# COMPACT_ATOMS: atom_id res chain seq x y z
N MET A 1 20.35 7.48 -26.37
CA MET A 1 19.30 8.26 -25.68
C MET A 1 17.96 7.55 -25.66
N VAL A 2 17.38 7.42 -24.47
CA VAL A 2 16.06 6.87 -24.16
C VAL A 2 15.30 7.95 -23.39
N PHE A 3 14.05 8.19 -23.78
CA PHE A 3 13.15 9.08 -23.04
C PHE A 3 12.71 8.42 -21.73
N THR A 4 12.87 9.12 -20.61
CA THR A 4 12.48 8.65 -19.28
C THR A 4 12.12 9.84 -18.38
N ARG A 5 11.97 9.60 -17.07
CA ARG A 5 11.55 10.62 -16.10
C ARG A 5 12.39 10.59 -14.82
N LEU A 6 12.38 11.70 -14.10
CA LEU A 6 12.73 11.75 -12.68
C LEU A 6 11.54 11.30 -11.82
N GLY A 7 11.78 11.03 -10.54
CA GLY A 7 10.77 10.59 -9.58
C GLY A 7 9.66 11.62 -9.37
N ASP A 8 9.93 12.90 -9.58
CA ASP A 8 8.94 13.98 -9.59
C ASP A 8 8.14 14.11 -10.91
N GLY A 9 8.38 13.22 -11.88
CA GLY A 9 7.71 13.19 -13.17
C GLY A 9 8.34 14.05 -14.28
N THR A 10 9.39 14.82 -13.96
CA THR A 10 10.14 15.64 -14.93
C THR A 10 10.67 14.76 -16.06
N MET A 11 10.41 15.14 -17.30
CA MET A 11 10.87 14.41 -18.49
C MET A 11 12.35 14.67 -18.74
N ILE A 12 13.11 13.60 -19.00
CA ILE A 12 14.53 13.64 -19.32
C ILE A 12 14.87 12.67 -20.45
N GLU A 13 16.05 12.81 -21.02
CA GLU A 13 16.67 11.79 -21.86
C GLU A 13 17.91 11.24 -21.15
N ALA A 14 18.12 9.93 -21.23
CA ALA A 14 19.25 9.26 -20.63
C ALA A 14 19.90 8.27 -21.60
N GLU A 15 21.21 8.08 -21.51
CA GLU A 15 21.88 6.98 -22.18
C GLU A 15 21.57 5.65 -21.49
N ILE A 16 21.64 4.55 -22.25
CA ILE A 16 21.41 3.20 -21.70
C ILE A 16 22.41 2.88 -20.57
N SER A 17 23.63 3.40 -20.65
CA SER A 17 24.62 3.27 -19.57
C SER A 17 24.21 3.99 -18.29
N GLU A 18 23.57 5.14 -18.38
CA GLU A 18 23.05 5.89 -17.22
C GLU A 18 21.88 5.15 -16.59
N ILE A 19 20.96 4.61 -17.42
CA ILE A 19 19.85 3.77 -16.96
C ILE A 19 20.37 2.56 -16.19
N ARG A 20 21.39 1.86 -16.70
CA ARG A 20 21.99 0.70 -16.01
C ARG A 20 22.62 1.09 -14.69
N ALA A 21 23.36 2.21 -14.66
CA ALA A 21 23.98 2.71 -13.43
C ALA A 21 22.92 3.08 -12.37
N ASP A 22 21.80 3.68 -12.79
CA ASP A 22 20.70 4.02 -11.90
C ASP A 22 19.98 2.79 -11.35
N LEU A 23 19.74 1.77 -12.19
CA LEU A 23 19.16 0.49 -11.75
C LEU A 23 20.06 -0.18 -10.70
N GLU A 24 21.38 -0.20 -10.95
CA GLU A 24 22.35 -0.77 -10.01
C GLU A 24 22.39 0.04 -8.70
N ALA A 25 22.42 1.37 -8.76
CA ALA A 25 22.38 2.21 -7.57
C ALA A 25 21.09 2.02 -6.75
N GLY A 26 19.93 1.91 -7.41
CA GLY A 26 18.64 1.71 -6.75
C GLY A 26 18.54 0.37 -6.02
N THR A 27 19.02 -0.72 -6.64
CA THR A 27 19.02 -2.03 -5.97
C THR A 27 20.01 -2.09 -4.81
N GLN A 28 21.18 -1.45 -4.93
CA GLN A 28 22.17 -1.41 -3.85
C GLN A 28 21.68 -0.59 -2.65
N ASP A 29 20.95 0.52 -2.86
CA ASP A 29 20.32 1.27 -1.76
C ASP A 29 19.31 0.41 -1.00
N ALA A 30 18.44 -0.30 -1.71
CA ALA A 30 17.46 -1.19 -1.08
C ALA A 30 18.14 -2.33 -0.30
N ALA A 31 19.11 -2.99 -0.92
CA ALA A 31 19.89 -4.07 -0.33
C ALA A 31 20.60 -3.63 0.96
N ALA A 32 21.28 -2.49 0.92
CA ALA A 32 22.00 -1.96 2.08
C ALA A 32 21.07 -1.56 3.23
N ARG A 33 19.90 -1.02 2.92
CA ARG A 33 18.93 -0.52 3.91
C ARG A 33 18.23 -1.64 4.68
N ALA A 34 17.79 -2.68 3.98
CA ALA A 34 17.03 -3.79 4.55
C ALA A 34 17.87 -5.04 4.82
N GLU A 35 19.18 -4.99 4.56
CA GLU A 35 20.08 -6.15 4.69
C GLU A 35 19.62 -7.35 3.84
N ILE A 36 19.09 -7.08 2.65
CA ILE A 36 18.63 -8.06 1.66
C ILE A 36 19.62 -8.17 0.49
N ALA A 37 19.50 -9.22 -0.32
CA ALA A 37 20.31 -9.35 -1.53
C ALA A 37 19.89 -8.30 -2.57
N PRO A 38 20.84 -7.67 -3.30
CA PRO A 38 20.51 -6.89 -4.48
C PRO A 38 19.97 -7.80 -5.59
N LEU A 39 19.30 -7.19 -6.56
CA LEU A 39 18.84 -7.88 -7.77
C LEU A 39 20.01 -8.50 -8.51
N SER A 40 19.78 -9.68 -9.10
CA SER A 40 20.78 -10.36 -9.90
C SER A 40 21.12 -9.59 -11.19
N ALA A 41 22.23 -9.94 -11.83
CA ALA A 41 22.58 -9.37 -13.12
C ALA A 41 21.50 -9.60 -14.20
N ASP A 42 20.83 -10.76 -14.17
CA ASP A 42 19.75 -11.10 -15.09
C ASP A 42 18.48 -10.26 -14.81
N ASP A 43 18.15 -10.06 -13.53
CA ASP A 43 17.05 -9.18 -13.12
C ASP A 43 17.30 -7.74 -13.57
N LEU A 44 18.50 -7.21 -13.34
CA LEU A 44 18.88 -5.85 -13.77
C LEU A 44 18.87 -5.72 -15.29
N ALA A 45 19.33 -6.74 -16.02
CA ALA A 45 19.24 -6.78 -17.48
C ALA A 45 17.79 -6.76 -17.95
N ARG A 46 16.89 -7.51 -17.29
CA ARG A 46 15.46 -7.50 -17.62
C ARG A 46 14.81 -6.15 -17.30
N LEU A 47 15.11 -5.52 -16.17
CA LEU A 47 14.63 -4.18 -15.87
C LEU A 47 15.10 -3.16 -16.90
N CYS A 48 16.37 -3.25 -17.33
CA CYS A 48 16.91 -2.39 -18.38
C CYS A 48 16.15 -2.58 -19.70
N ASP A 49 15.80 -3.82 -20.07
CA ASP A 49 14.99 -4.11 -21.25
C ASP A 49 13.57 -3.52 -21.12
N ILE A 50 12.92 -3.63 -19.96
CA ILE A 50 11.59 -3.04 -19.70
C ILE A 50 11.63 -1.51 -19.82
N VAL A 51 12.62 -0.86 -19.18
CA VAL A 51 12.78 0.60 -19.23
C VAL A 51 12.99 1.08 -20.66
N CYS A 52 13.89 0.41 -21.40
CA CYS A 52 14.27 0.77 -22.76
C CYS A 52 13.29 0.29 -23.83
N ARG A 53 12.24 -0.47 -23.46
CA ARG A 53 11.29 -1.05 -24.42
C ARG A 53 10.63 0.05 -25.24
N PRO A 54 10.61 -0.06 -26.59
CA PRO A 54 9.90 0.89 -27.44
C PRO A 54 8.40 0.90 -27.14
N GLY A 55 7.79 2.08 -27.21
CA GLY A 55 6.35 2.25 -27.03
C GLY A 55 6.00 3.04 -25.77
N LYS A 56 4.88 3.76 -25.84
CA LYS A 56 4.37 4.54 -24.71
C LYS A 56 3.77 3.64 -23.64
N VAL A 57 3.11 2.54 -24.03
CA VAL A 57 2.52 1.57 -23.10
C VAL A 57 3.17 0.22 -23.35
N VAL A 58 3.54 -0.47 -22.29
CA VAL A 58 4.09 -1.83 -22.34
C VAL A 58 3.20 -2.78 -21.57
N GLY A 59 3.30 -4.08 -21.85
CA GLY A 59 2.56 -5.11 -21.14
C GLY A 59 3.40 -6.35 -20.93
N VAL A 60 2.85 -7.29 -20.17
CA VAL A 60 3.38 -8.64 -20.01
C VAL A 60 2.94 -9.51 -21.19
N GLU A 61 3.68 -10.58 -21.43
CA GLU A 61 3.26 -11.63 -22.37
C GLU A 61 2.04 -12.38 -21.81
N LYS A 62 1.21 -12.92 -22.72
CA LYS A 62 0.05 -13.73 -22.33
C LYS A 62 0.47 -14.92 -21.47
N GLY A 63 -0.20 -15.12 -20.35
CA GLY A 63 0.11 -16.13 -19.33
C GLY A 63 0.95 -15.60 -18.17
N ASN A 64 1.42 -14.35 -18.24
CA ASN A 64 2.15 -13.66 -17.17
C ASN A 64 1.33 -12.51 -16.56
N GLU A 65 0.03 -12.45 -16.82
CA GLU A 65 -0.87 -11.50 -16.17
C GLU A 65 -0.95 -11.77 -14.66
N ILE A 66 -1.15 -10.70 -13.90
CA ILE A 66 -1.30 -10.71 -12.44
C ILE A 66 -2.65 -10.09 -12.08
N ILE A 67 -3.08 -10.30 -10.83
CA ILE A 67 -4.38 -9.80 -10.36
C ILE A 67 -4.33 -8.28 -10.22
N MET A 68 -5.31 -7.58 -10.79
CA MET A 68 -5.44 -6.13 -10.63
C MET A 68 -6.37 -5.82 -9.45
N THR A 69 -5.76 -5.44 -8.32
CA THR A 69 -6.42 -5.02 -7.09
C THR A 69 -6.26 -3.51 -6.91
N GLY A 70 -7.35 -2.76 -7.08
CA GLY A 70 -7.29 -1.30 -7.06
C GLY A 70 -7.70 -0.70 -5.71
N ASP A 71 -6.91 0.23 -5.21
CA ASP A 71 -7.23 1.08 -4.06
C ASP A 71 -8.29 2.12 -4.42
N SER A 72 -9.38 2.14 -3.66
CA SER A 72 -10.39 3.19 -3.65
C SER A 72 -10.89 3.74 -5.00
N PRO A 73 -11.17 2.89 -6.01
CA PRO A 73 -11.70 3.33 -7.29
C PRO A 73 -13.04 4.07 -7.15
N SER A 74 -13.80 3.75 -6.10
CA SER A 74 -15.09 4.39 -5.80
C SER A 74 -14.98 5.89 -5.48
N ILE A 75 -13.84 6.37 -4.99
CA ILE A 75 -13.65 7.77 -4.56
C ILE A 75 -12.52 8.49 -5.31
N GLY A 76 -11.64 7.77 -6.00
CA GLY A 76 -10.46 8.35 -6.66
C GLY A 76 -10.76 9.42 -7.71
N SER A 77 -11.96 9.47 -8.29
CA SER A 77 -12.29 10.47 -9.31
C SER A 77 -12.61 11.86 -8.73
N VAL A 78 -13.12 11.93 -7.49
CA VAL A 78 -13.61 13.18 -6.88
C VAL A 78 -12.48 14.17 -6.62
N PRO A 79 -11.34 13.80 -5.99
CA PRO A 79 -10.22 14.72 -5.80
C PRO A 79 -9.65 15.28 -7.11
N ARG A 80 -9.86 14.57 -8.23
CA ARG A 80 -9.38 14.91 -9.58
C ARG A 80 -10.38 15.76 -10.37
N GLY A 81 -11.42 16.28 -9.71
CA GLY A 81 -12.43 17.14 -10.33
C GLY A 81 -13.41 16.39 -11.24
N PHE A 82 -13.51 15.06 -11.12
CA PHE A 82 -14.42 14.23 -11.91
C PHE A 82 -15.48 13.58 -11.00
N PRO A 83 -16.54 14.31 -10.63
CA PRO A 83 -17.57 13.79 -9.75
C PRO A 83 -18.45 12.78 -10.50
N VAL A 84 -18.38 11.53 -10.08
CA VAL A 84 -19.22 10.44 -10.57
C VAL A 84 -19.79 9.70 -9.36
N ASN A 85 -20.97 9.09 -9.51
CA ASN A 85 -21.53 8.27 -8.46
C ASN A 85 -20.59 7.10 -8.13
N ARG A 86 -20.37 6.83 -6.83
CA ARG A 86 -19.43 5.80 -6.36
C ARG A 86 -19.71 4.40 -6.94
N ILE A 87 -20.98 3.99 -7.07
CA ILE A 87 -21.33 2.68 -7.68
C ILE A 87 -21.00 2.70 -9.18
N GLN A 88 -21.33 3.78 -9.89
CA GLN A 88 -20.99 3.89 -11.31
C GLN A 88 -19.46 3.84 -11.54
N MET A 89 -18.67 4.39 -10.62
CA MET A 89 -17.21 4.25 -10.65
C MET A 89 -16.77 2.81 -10.48
N LEU A 90 -17.31 2.07 -9.49
CA LEU A 90 -17.03 0.64 -9.34
C LEU A 90 -17.39 -0.15 -10.59
N GLN A 91 -18.56 0.12 -11.19
CA GLN A 91 -18.98 -0.53 -12.44
C GLN A 91 -18.07 -0.18 -13.62
N THR A 92 -17.50 1.02 -13.64
CA THR A 92 -16.54 1.44 -14.67
C THR A 92 -15.22 0.67 -14.53
N TYR A 93 -14.71 0.56 -13.30
CA TYR A 93 -13.49 -0.22 -13.03
C TYR A 93 -13.69 -1.70 -13.41
N GLU A 94 -14.82 -2.30 -13.05
CA GLU A 94 -15.14 -3.68 -13.44
C GLU A 94 -15.33 -3.82 -14.97
N ARG A 95 -16.27 -3.08 -15.57
CA ARG A 95 -16.75 -3.36 -16.93
C ARG A 95 -15.92 -2.70 -18.03
N VAL A 96 -15.24 -1.60 -17.74
CA VAL A 96 -14.47 -0.83 -18.72
C VAL A 96 -12.98 -1.06 -18.55
N CYS A 97 -12.49 -1.02 -17.30
CA CYS A 97 -11.06 -1.20 -17.03
C CYS A 97 -10.65 -2.67 -16.91
N GLY A 98 -11.59 -3.58 -16.64
CA GLY A 98 -11.32 -5.03 -16.54
C GLY A 98 -10.52 -5.40 -15.30
N MET A 99 -10.77 -4.72 -14.17
CA MET A 99 -10.14 -5.06 -12.89
C MET A 99 -10.65 -6.39 -12.34
N ASP A 100 -9.81 -7.06 -11.54
CA ASP A 100 -10.14 -8.35 -10.94
C ASP A 100 -10.81 -8.22 -9.58
N THR A 101 -10.60 -7.10 -8.88
CA THR A 101 -11.37 -6.69 -7.69
C THR A 101 -11.80 -5.23 -7.79
N ALA A 102 -12.71 -4.82 -6.93
CA ALA A 102 -13.05 -3.42 -6.76
C ALA A 102 -13.06 -3.05 -5.28
N GLU A 103 -12.73 -1.81 -4.95
CA GLU A 103 -12.76 -1.33 -3.57
C GLU A 103 -13.74 -0.15 -3.35
N ALA A 104 -14.59 -0.36 -2.36
CA ALA A 104 -15.41 0.62 -1.70
C ALA A 104 -14.61 1.41 -0.65
N GLY A 105 -14.80 2.73 -0.59
CA GLY A 105 -14.20 3.56 0.46
C GLY A 105 -14.91 4.88 0.61
N PHE A 106 -14.76 5.53 1.76
CA PHE A 106 -15.34 6.86 2.05
C PHE A 106 -14.29 7.95 1.82
N ILE A 107 -14.71 9.18 1.47
CA ILE A 107 -13.80 10.25 1.00
C ILE A 107 -12.71 10.65 2.01
N ASP A 108 -13.00 10.60 3.32
CA ASP A 108 -12.01 10.86 4.36
C ASP A 108 -11.02 9.71 4.55
N TYR A 109 -11.35 8.55 3.97
CA TYR A 109 -10.56 7.32 3.90
C TYR A 109 -9.90 6.92 5.21
N SER A 110 -10.63 7.04 6.31
CA SER A 110 -10.17 6.72 7.67
C SER A 110 -11.27 6.03 8.45
N TYR A 111 -10.92 4.92 9.11
CA TYR A 111 -11.87 4.15 9.92
C TYR A 111 -12.50 4.98 11.04
N LYS A 112 -11.75 5.91 11.64
CA LYS A 112 -12.25 6.85 12.64
C LYS A 112 -13.42 7.69 12.11
N ALA A 113 -13.30 8.21 10.88
CA ALA A 113 -14.35 9.02 10.27
C ALA A 113 -15.56 8.14 9.90
N ILE A 114 -15.29 6.97 9.30
CA ILE A 114 -16.31 6.05 8.80
C ILE A 114 -17.20 5.52 9.90
N LYS A 115 -16.68 5.31 11.12
CA LYS A 115 -17.47 4.89 12.28
C LYS A 115 -18.73 5.74 12.50
N THR A 116 -18.67 7.03 12.19
CA THR A 116 -19.81 7.95 12.38
C THR A 116 -20.93 7.80 11.35
N VAL A 117 -20.65 7.16 10.21
CA VAL A 117 -21.56 6.95 9.07
C VAL A 117 -21.63 5.48 8.64
N ALA A 118 -21.27 4.57 9.56
CA ALA A 118 -21.10 3.15 9.24
C ALA A 118 -22.40 2.50 8.75
N SER A 119 -23.57 2.94 9.24
CA SER A 119 -24.86 2.41 8.79
C SER A 119 -25.17 2.76 7.34
N GLU A 120 -24.85 3.99 6.94
CA GLU A 120 -25.04 4.50 5.58
C GLU A 120 -24.06 3.81 4.63
N GLU A 121 -22.80 3.70 5.03
CA GLU A 121 -21.77 2.99 4.27
C GLU A 121 -22.12 1.51 4.10
N ARG A 122 -22.64 0.84 5.14
CA ARG A 122 -23.08 -0.56 5.08
C ARG A 122 -24.19 -0.75 4.05
N SER A 123 -25.22 0.11 4.08
CA SER A 123 -26.31 0.07 3.10
C SER A 123 -25.83 0.29 1.66
N TRP A 124 -24.79 1.12 1.50
CA TRP A 124 -24.18 1.37 0.20
C TRP A 124 -23.35 0.18 -0.30
N VAL A 125 -22.55 -0.44 0.58
CA VAL A 125 -21.79 -1.66 0.27
C VAL A 125 -22.72 -2.81 -0.13
N GLU A 126 -23.84 -2.99 0.57
CA GLU A 126 -24.84 -4.01 0.25
C GLU A 126 -25.37 -3.85 -1.19
N GLN A 127 -25.69 -2.62 -1.60
CA GLN A 127 -26.11 -2.33 -2.97
C GLN A 127 -25.00 -2.60 -3.98
N ALA A 128 -23.77 -2.18 -3.70
CA ALA A 128 -22.64 -2.40 -4.59
C ALA A 128 -22.35 -3.90 -4.79
N SER A 129 -22.38 -4.67 -3.70
CA SER A 129 -22.14 -6.13 -3.70
C SER A 129 -23.17 -6.88 -4.55
N HIS A 130 -24.41 -6.39 -4.65
CA HIS A 130 -25.43 -6.97 -5.54
C HIS A 130 -25.27 -6.61 -7.02
N ILE A 131 -24.50 -5.57 -7.35
CA ILE A 131 -24.37 -5.03 -8.71
C ILE A 131 -23.10 -5.49 -9.40
N LEU A 132 -22.03 -5.73 -8.62
CA LEU A 132 -20.73 -6.17 -9.11
C LEU A 132 -20.69 -7.70 -9.24
N THR A 133 -19.86 -8.17 -10.18
CA THR A 133 -19.55 -9.58 -10.40
C THR A 133 -18.21 -9.95 -9.78
N ILE A 134 -17.26 -9.02 -9.78
CA ILE A 134 -15.94 -9.16 -9.16
C ILE A 134 -16.01 -8.94 -7.64
N PRO A 135 -15.08 -9.52 -6.85
CA PRO A 135 -15.03 -9.30 -5.39
C PRO A 135 -14.95 -7.82 -5.02
N LEU A 136 -15.78 -7.41 -4.06
CA LEU A 136 -15.81 -6.06 -3.51
C LEU A 136 -15.10 -6.02 -2.16
N PHE A 137 -14.01 -5.27 -2.10
CA PHE A 137 -13.30 -4.92 -0.87
C PHE A 137 -13.86 -3.63 -0.29
N TYR A 138 -13.66 -3.41 1.01
CA TYR A 138 -13.85 -2.12 1.64
C TYR A 138 -12.55 -1.67 2.31
N GLY A 139 -11.98 -0.58 1.82
CA GLY A 139 -10.70 -0.05 2.29
C GLY A 139 -10.83 1.24 3.07
N ALA A 140 -9.94 1.43 4.04
CA ALA A 140 -9.68 2.71 4.69
C ALA A 140 -8.36 2.66 5.46
N MET A 141 -7.85 3.84 5.86
CA MET A 141 -6.64 3.92 6.67
C MET A 141 -6.94 3.72 8.15
N PRO A 142 -6.10 2.97 8.89
CA PRO A 142 -6.10 3.01 10.36
C PRO A 142 -5.91 4.42 10.91
N ASP A 143 -5.00 5.19 10.31
CA ASP A 143 -4.77 6.62 10.54
C ASP A 143 -4.72 6.99 12.03
N LEU A 144 -3.82 6.31 12.78
CA LEU A 144 -3.68 6.49 14.22
C LEU A 144 -3.52 7.98 14.62
N GLY A 145 -2.89 8.79 13.76
CA GLY A 145 -2.68 10.22 13.98
C GLY A 145 -3.96 10.98 14.34
N ARG A 146 -5.12 10.63 13.74
CA ARG A 146 -6.41 11.27 14.03
C ARG A 146 -6.96 11.00 15.42
N TYR A 147 -6.38 10.08 16.18
CA TYR A 147 -6.76 9.87 17.59
C TYR A 147 -6.12 10.88 18.52
N SER A 148 -5.10 11.61 18.05
CA SER A 148 -4.43 12.66 18.83
C SER A 148 -5.07 14.03 18.69
N ARG A 149 -4.85 14.89 19.70
CA ARG A 149 -5.32 16.28 19.70
C ARG A 149 -4.69 17.08 18.53
N PRO A 150 -5.45 18.03 17.94
CA PRO A 150 -6.74 18.56 18.43
C PRO A 150 -7.98 17.74 18.02
N ASP A 151 -7.86 16.86 17.02
CA ASP A 151 -9.01 16.19 16.40
C ASP A 151 -9.48 14.95 17.19
N GLY A 152 -8.59 14.36 17.98
CA GLY A 152 -8.87 13.21 18.82
C GLY A 152 -8.65 13.46 20.31
N PRO A 153 -9.06 12.49 21.16
CA PRO A 153 -9.02 12.65 22.61
C PRO A 153 -7.61 12.58 23.20
N VAL A 154 -6.68 11.87 22.56
CA VAL A 154 -5.39 11.52 23.17
C VAL A 154 -4.36 12.65 23.04
N PRO A 155 -3.39 12.76 23.96
CA PRO A 155 -2.29 13.72 23.81
C PRO A 155 -1.52 13.53 22.51
N ASN A 156 -1.05 14.63 21.90
CA ASN A 156 -0.33 14.56 20.62
C ASN A 156 1.14 14.18 20.82
N TRP A 157 1.50 12.95 20.45
CA TRP A 157 2.88 12.47 20.57
C TRP A 157 3.86 13.21 19.66
N ALA A 158 3.42 13.72 18.50
CA ALA A 158 4.27 14.53 17.62
C ALA A 158 4.65 15.88 18.26
N GLU A 159 3.87 16.39 19.21
CA GLU A 159 4.24 17.57 20.02
C GLU A 159 5.06 17.20 21.27
N LEU A 160 4.80 16.04 21.86
CA LEU A 160 5.47 15.57 23.09
C LEU A 160 6.91 15.10 22.81
N LEU A 161 7.14 14.42 21.70
CA LEU A 161 8.46 13.88 21.33
C LEU A 161 9.53 14.99 21.21
N PRO A 162 9.31 16.12 20.50
CA PRO A 162 10.27 17.22 20.46
C PRO A 162 10.58 17.86 21.81
N GLN A 163 9.68 17.72 22.80
CA GLN A 163 9.88 18.22 24.17
C GLN A 163 10.66 17.23 25.07
N GLY A 164 11.09 16.08 24.53
CA GLY A 164 11.75 15.02 25.31
C GLY A 164 10.81 14.25 26.23
N LYS A 165 9.48 14.41 26.08
CA LYS A 165 8.46 13.75 26.91
C LYS A 165 8.16 12.32 26.42
N ILE A 166 9.19 11.49 26.31
CA ILE A 166 9.13 10.17 25.66
C ILE A 166 8.09 9.24 26.30
N ALA A 167 8.09 9.11 27.62
CA ALA A 167 7.14 8.23 28.31
C ALA A 167 5.67 8.66 28.10
N GLN A 168 5.41 9.96 28.03
CA GLN A 168 4.07 10.49 27.78
C GLN A 168 3.65 10.28 26.32
N ALA A 169 4.58 10.47 25.38
CA ALA A 169 4.34 10.21 23.96
C ALA A 169 4.04 8.73 23.68
N ARG A 170 4.70 7.82 24.41
CA ARG A 170 4.44 6.38 24.33
C ARG A 170 3.07 6.02 24.89
N ALA A 171 2.77 6.45 26.11
CA ALA A 171 1.46 6.23 26.73
C ALA A 171 0.30 6.78 25.87
N ALA A 172 0.50 7.93 25.21
CA ALA A 172 -0.51 8.48 24.31
C ALA A 172 -0.73 7.62 23.05
N GLN A 173 0.34 7.04 22.50
CA GLN A 173 0.22 6.10 21.37
C GLN A 173 -0.45 4.80 21.81
N GLU A 174 -0.15 4.28 23.00
CA GLU A 174 -0.82 3.09 23.56
C GLU A 174 -2.33 3.31 23.74
N GLU A 175 -2.74 4.48 24.25
CA GLU A 175 -4.17 4.86 24.34
C GLU A 175 -4.81 4.99 22.95
N ALA A 176 -4.11 5.59 21.98
CA ALA A 176 -4.60 5.71 20.60
C ALA A 176 -4.80 4.34 19.93
N ILE A 177 -3.92 3.37 20.20
CA ILE A 177 -4.02 2.01 19.66
C ILE A 177 -5.35 1.38 20.07
N GLU A 178 -5.73 1.48 21.35
CA GLU A 178 -6.97 0.88 21.85
C GLU A 178 -8.20 1.42 21.10
N LEU A 179 -8.26 2.75 20.91
CA LEU A 179 -9.35 3.40 20.18
C LEU A 179 -9.36 3.04 18.69
N CYS A 180 -8.18 3.01 18.06
CA CYS A 180 -8.03 2.64 16.66
C CYS A 180 -8.46 1.20 16.42
N VAL A 181 -8.01 0.25 17.25
CA VAL A 181 -8.41 -1.17 17.14
C VAL A 181 -9.92 -1.33 17.27
N GLU A 182 -10.57 -0.63 18.20
CA GLU A 182 -12.03 -0.67 18.35
C GLU A 182 -12.74 -0.23 17.06
N ASP A 183 -12.32 0.90 16.50
CA ASP A 183 -12.93 1.47 15.29
C ASP A 183 -12.68 0.61 14.05
N LEU A 184 -11.44 0.11 13.88
CA LEU A 184 -11.07 -0.84 12.83
C LEU A 184 -11.99 -2.07 12.86
N VAL A 185 -12.10 -2.71 14.03
CA VAL A 185 -12.91 -3.92 14.20
C VAL A 185 -14.40 -3.63 13.98
N TYR A 186 -14.91 -2.51 14.49
CA TYR A 186 -16.31 -2.12 14.36
C TYR A 186 -16.68 -1.92 12.88
N VAL A 187 -15.98 -1.02 12.19
CA VAL A 187 -16.32 -0.68 10.80
C VAL A 187 -16.08 -1.88 9.88
N ALA A 188 -14.96 -2.59 10.00
CA ALA A 188 -14.70 -3.77 9.19
C ALA A 188 -15.79 -4.85 9.37
N SER A 189 -16.28 -5.04 10.60
CA SER A 189 -17.42 -5.92 10.87
C SER A 189 -18.68 -5.46 10.15
N GLU A 190 -19.03 -4.17 10.24
CA GLU A 190 -20.22 -3.61 9.59
C GLU A 190 -20.17 -3.76 8.07
N MET A 191 -19.01 -3.49 7.44
CA MET A 191 -18.85 -3.58 5.99
C MET A 191 -18.88 -5.04 5.51
N TYR A 192 -18.23 -5.94 6.23
CA TYR A 192 -18.26 -7.37 5.92
C TYR A 192 -19.66 -7.96 6.06
N GLU A 193 -20.38 -7.64 7.13
CA GLU A 193 -21.78 -8.02 7.30
C GLU A 193 -22.73 -7.29 6.34
N GLY A 194 -22.29 -6.18 5.75
CA GLY A 194 -22.93 -5.48 4.64
C GLY A 194 -22.70 -6.12 3.28
N GLY A 195 -21.84 -7.14 3.20
CA GLY A 195 -21.59 -7.87 1.96
C GLY A 195 -20.28 -7.52 1.25
N ALA A 196 -19.36 -6.78 1.88
CA ALA A 196 -17.97 -6.74 1.41
C ALA A 196 -17.34 -8.14 1.53
N GLN A 197 -16.62 -8.58 0.50
CA GLN A 197 -15.90 -9.87 0.50
C GLN A 197 -14.46 -9.77 1.00
N GLY A 198 -13.92 -8.55 1.05
CA GLY A 198 -12.61 -8.25 1.62
C GLY A 198 -12.61 -6.93 2.39
N ILE A 199 -11.67 -6.80 3.31
CA ILE A 199 -11.39 -5.57 4.04
C ILE A 199 -9.94 -5.19 3.74
N ASP A 200 -9.68 -3.92 3.43
CA ASP A 200 -8.31 -3.42 3.27
C ASP A 200 -7.97 -2.42 4.38
N PHE A 201 -6.91 -2.75 5.14
CA PHE A 201 -6.24 -1.83 6.04
C PHE A 201 -5.13 -1.09 5.29
N ASP A 202 -5.53 -0.18 4.42
CA ASP A 202 -4.61 0.57 3.58
C ASP A 202 -3.75 1.55 4.40
N THR A 203 -2.57 1.89 3.87
CA THR A 203 -1.66 2.88 4.45
C THR A 203 -1.34 2.59 5.93
N SER A 204 -1.29 1.30 6.29
CA SER A 204 -0.96 0.82 7.62
C SER A 204 0.47 1.21 8.00
N GLY A 205 0.64 1.79 9.18
CA GLY A 205 1.96 2.19 9.70
C GLY A 205 2.38 3.62 9.32
N ALA A 206 1.48 4.43 8.74
CA ALA A 206 1.75 5.83 8.38
C ALA A 206 2.13 6.68 9.60
N ALA A 207 1.50 6.42 10.75
CA ALA A 207 1.85 7.04 12.02
C ALA A 207 2.93 6.26 12.82
N GLY A 208 3.58 5.27 12.19
CA GLY A 208 4.67 4.49 12.75
C GLY A 208 4.26 3.14 13.33
N ASP A 209 5.11 2.60 14.19
CA ASP A 209 4.98 1.25 14.77
C ASP A 209 3.70 1.04 15.58
N ALA A 210 3.13 2.08 16.18
CA ALA A 210 1.84 2.02 16.86
C ALA A 210 0.67 1.79 15.90
N ASP A 211 0.70 2.44 14.74
CA ASP A 211 -0.34 2.34 13.72
C ASP A 211 -0.34 0.95 13.06
N PHE A 212 0.85 0.45 12.74
CA PHE A 212 1.01 -0.92 12.27
C PHE A 212 0.57 -1.95 13.33
N TYR A 213 0.89 -1.72 14.62
CA TYR A 213 0.44 -2.59 15.70
C TYR A 213 -1.09 -2.66 15.79
N ALA A 214 -1.79 -1.52 15.65
CA ALA A 214 -3.24 -1.46 15.66
C ALA A 214 -3.84 -2.31 14.52
N ALA A 215 -3.32 -2.18 13.30
CA ALA A 215 -3.77 -2.98 12.15
C ALA A 215 -3.57 -4.50 12.37
N LEU A 216 -2.41 -4.91 12.89
CA LEU A 216 -2.16 -6.32 13.24
C LEU A 216 -3.14 -6.83 14.31
N LYS A 217 -3.43 -6.04 15.34
CA LYS A 217 -4.36 -6.42 16.41
C LYS A 217 -5.81 -6.49 15.95
N ALA A 218 -6.25 -5.54 15.13
CA ALA A 218 -7.57 -5.59 14.53
C ALA A 218 -7.73 -6.84 13.64
N THR A 219 -6.70 -7.18 12.86
CA THR A 219 -6.67 -8.41 12.05
C THR A 219 -6.87 -9.66 12.90
N GLU A 220 -6.12 -9.83 14.00
CA GLU A 220 -6.28 -11.00 14.89
C GLU A 220 -7.72 -11.14 15.43
N ILE A 221 -8.31 -10.02 15.85
CA ILE A 221 -9.67 -9.99 16.39
C ILE A 221 -10.69 -10.33 15.30
N LEU A 222 -10.56 -9.73 14.12
CA LEU A 222 -11.45 -9.95 12.99
C LEU A 222 -11.36 -11.37 12.46
N LYS A 223 -10.16 -11.95 12.30
CA LYS A 223 -9.98 -13.34 11.88
C LYS A 223 -10.54 -14.33 12.90
N LYS A 224 -10.49 -14.01 14.20
CA LYS A 224 -11.17 -14.82 15.22
C LYS A 224 -12.69 -14.74 15.13
N LYS A 225 -13.23 -13.56 14.81
CA LYS A 225 -14.67 -13.32 14.69
C LYS A 225 -15.25 -13.86 13.38
N TYR A 226 -14.51 -13.72 12.29
CA TYR A 226 -14.85 -14.10 10.92
C TYR A 226 -13.65 -14.83 10.28
N PRO A 227 -13.52 -16.16 10.49
CA PRO A 227 -12.38 -16.93 10.01
C PRO A 227 -12.11 -16.84 8.50
N GLU A 228 -13.17 -16.68 7.71
CA GLU A 228 -13.12 -16.60 6.25
C GLU A 228 -12.98 -15.17 5.70
N MET A 229 -12.90 -14.16 6.57
CA MET A 229 -12.72 -12.78 6.11
C MET A 229 -11.38 -12.63 5.39
N CYS A 230 -11.42 -12.15 4.15
CA CYS A 230 -10.24 -11.71 3.42
C CYS A 230 -9.82 -10.34 3.96
N ILE A 231 -8.57 -10.22 4.39
CA ILE A 231 -7.97 -8.99 4.88
C ILE A 231 -6.73 -8.69 4.05
N GLU A 232 -6.78 -7.59 3.34
CA GLU A 232 -5.61 -6.94 2.75
C GLU A 232 -5.00 -5.96 3.76
N MET A 233 -3.67 -5.87 3.75
CA MET A 233 -2.94 -4.90 4.55
C MET A 233 -1.94 -4.20 3.67
N GLY A 234 -2.36 -3.08 3.09
CA GLY A 234 -1.49 -2.11 2.43
C GLY A 234 -0.66 -1.34 3.45
N MET A 235 0.67 -1.32 3.28
CA MET A 235 1.57 -0.57 4.17
C MET A 235 1.67 0.90 3.77
N ALA A 236 2.18 1.78 4.64
CA ALA A 236 2.43 3.19 4.28
C ALA A 236 3.84 3.45 3.71
N GLY A 237 4.74 2.49 3.80
CA GLY A 237 6.12 2.67 3.35
C GLY A 237 7.00 1.45 3.59
N GLU A 238 8.20 1.52 3.05
CA GLU A 238 9.14 0.39 3.10
C GLU A 238 9.74 0.19 4.48
N PHE A 239 9.58 1.13 5.40
CA PHE A 239 10.21 1.10 6.71
C PHE A 239 9.25 1.58 7.79
N VAL A 240 9.04 0.76 8.81
CA VAL A 240 8.18 1.13 9.95
C VAL A 240 8.92 2.12 10.86
N LEU A 241 8.46 3.36 10.90
CA LEU A 241 9.00 4.40 11.78
C LEU A 241 8.73 4.07 13.26
N GLY A 242 9.76 4.16 14.10
CA GLY A 242 9.65 3.91 15.54
C GLY A 242 9.18 5.11 16.34
N MET A 243 7.96 5.58 16.12
CA MET A 243 7.37 6.69 16.89
C MET A 243 7.13 6.31 18.34
N HIS A 244 6.79 5.05 18.61
CA HIS A 244 6.79 4.46 19.94
C HIS A 244 8.14 3.81 20.28
N SER A 245 8.75 3.12 19.30
CA SER A 245 10.06 2.42 19.31
C SER A 245 10.17 1.14 20.15
N GLU A 246 9.27 0.94 21.12
CA GLU A 246 9.30 -0.22 22.02
C GLU A 246 8.19 -1.25 21.78
N LEU A 247 7.27 -1.00 20.84
CA LEU A 247 6.19 -1.95 20.56
C LEU A 247 6.73 -3.23 19.95
N ARG A 248 6.20 -4.34 20.44
CA ARG A 248 6.51 -5.69 19.96
C ARG A 248 5.24 -6.43 19.63
N TYR A 249 5.22 -7.08 18.48
CA TYR A 249 4.20 -8.05 18.11
C TYR A 249 4.83 -9.43 18.13
N ASP A 250 4.29 -10.33 18.96
CA ASP A 250 4.87 -11.67 19.18
C ASP A 250 6.38 -11.66 19.51
N GLY A 251 6.80 -10.71 20.36
CA GLY A 251 8.20 -10.56 20.73
C GLY A 251 9.10 -9.90 19.67
N VAL A 252 8.65 -9.72 18.42
CA VAL A 252 9.37 -9.00 17.37
C VAL A 252 9.12 -7.49 17.50
N ARG A 253 10.18 -6.69 17.52
CA ARG A 253 10.05 -5.22 17.55
C ARG A 253 9.53 -4.72 16.20
N LEU A 254 8.50 -3.88 16.22
CA LEU A 254 7.88 -3.36 15.00
C LEU A 254 8.65 -2.22 14.35
N ALA A 255 9.23 -1.33 15.16
CA ALA A 255 10.08 -0.26 14.66
C ALA A 255 11.29 -0.83 13.92
N GLY A 256 11.48 -0.39 12.68
CA GLY A 256 12.63 -0.76 11.86
C GLY A 256 12.40 -1.87 10.86
N LEU A 257 11.20 -2.46 10.82
CA LEU A 257 10.91 -3.56 9.90
C LEU A 257 10.79 -3.08 8.46
N TYR A 258 11.35 -3.87 7.55
CA TYR A 258 11.22 -3.73 6.09
C TYR A 258 10.21 -4.73 5.53
N PRO A 259 9.79 -4.64 4.25
CA PRO A 259 8.61 -5.36 3.76
C PRO A 259 8.69 -6.88 3.94
N HIS A 260 9.88 -7.46 3.72
CA HIS A 260 10.15 -8.89 3.91
C HIS A 260 10.02 -9.39 5.35
N ASP A 261 10.01 -8.49 6.35
CA ASP A 261 9.71 -8.82 7.75
C ASP A 261 8.29 -8.41 8.15
N GLN A 262 7.79 -7.29 7.61
CA GLN A 262 6.41 -6.84 7.82
C GLN A 262 5.41 -7.92 7.39
N VAL A 263 5.62 -8.52 6.20
CA VAL A 263 4.75 -9.57 5.65
C VAL A 263 4.65 -10.79 6.57
N LYS A 264 5.74 -11.17 7.25
CA LYS A 264 5.75 -12.31 8.18
C LYS A 264 4.84 -12.07 9.38
N LEU A 265 4.84 -10.84 9.91
CA LEU A 265 3.99 -10.47 11.03
C LEU A 265 2.54 -10.29 10.59
N ALA A 266 2.29 -9.70 9.43
CA ALA A 266 0.97 -9.59 8.82
C ALA A 266 0.35 -10.98 8.60
N GLN A 267 1.08 -11.90 7.96
CA GLN A 267 0.66 -13.29 7.77
C GLN A 267 0.37 -13.98 9.10
N LYS A 268 1.21 -13.74 10.13
CA LYS A 268 0.99 -14.30 11.47
C LYS A 268 -0.30 -13.77 12.13
N ALA A 269 -0.64 -12.49 11.92
CA ALA A 269 -1.88 -11.91 12.41
C ALA A 269 -3.13 -12.44 11.69
N GLY A 270 -2.94 -13.04 10.50
CA GLY A 270 -3.99 -13.64 9.69
C GLY A 270 -4.40 -12.81 8.47
N VAL A 271 -3.56 -11.86 8.05
CA VAL A 271 -3.68 -11.16 6.76
C VAL A 271 -3.65 -12.18 5.63
N THR A 272 -4.47 -11.95 4.60
CA THR A 272 -4.60 -12.85 3.43
C THR A 272 -3.96 -12.29 2.17
N ILE A 273 -3.82 -10.96 2.04
CA ILE A 273 -3.10 -10.29 0.96
C ILE A 273 -2.22 -9.20 1.58
N PHE A 274 -0.95 -9.13 1.21
CA PHE A 274 -0.04 -8.12 1.76
C PHE A 274 0.43 -7.13 0.70
N GLY A 275 0.26 -5.84 0.98
CA GLY A 275 0.63 -4.76 0.08
C GLY A 275 1.89 -4.02 0.52
N PRO A 276 3.10 -4.47 0.14
CA PRO A 276 4.33 -3.75 0.46
C PRO A 276 4.36 -2.42 -0.28
N VAL A 277 4.89 -1.40 0.39
CA VAL A 277 5.00 -0.05 -0.18
C VAL A 277 6.44 0.39 -0.18
N VAL A 278 6.85 1.06 -1.24
CA VAL A 278 8.18 1.64 -1.36
C VAL A 278 8.02 3.07 -1.85
N ASN A 279 8.41 4.02 -1.01
CA ASN A 279 8.32 5.44 -1.34
C ASN A 279 9.35 5.82 -2.39
N ASN A 280 8.94 6.69 -3.31
CA ASN A 280 9.85 7.24 -4.30
C ASN A 280 10.73 8.33 -3.72
N VAL A 281 11.93 8.41 -4.30
CA VAL A 281 12.85 9.51 -4.10
C VAL A 281 12.71 10.48 -5.28
N CYS A 282 12.06 11.62 -5.05
CA CYS A 282 11.65 12.55 -6.12
C CYS A 282 12.82 13.05 -6.99
N ASN A 283 14.01 13.23 -6.41
CA ASN A 283 15.19 13.72 -7.13
C ASN A 283 16.05 12.63 -7.79
N LYS A 284 15.58 11.37 -7.78
CA LYS A 284 16.22 10.24 -8.47
C LYS A 284 15.46 9.90 -9.75
N SER A 285 16.11 9.18 -10.66
CA SER A 285 15.46 8.76 -11.91
C SER A 285 14.36 7.72 -11.67
N PHE A 286 13.48 7.56 -12.65
CA PHE A 286 12.53 6.45 -12.72
C PHE A 286 13.25 5.10 -12.58
N SER A 287 14.35 4.90 -13.30
CA SER A 287 15.13 3.66 -13.27
C SER A 287 15.64 3.34 -11.86
N TYR A 288 16.17 4.35 -11.13
CA TYR A 288 16.59 4.17 -9.75
C TYR A 288 15.44 3.75 -8.84
N ASN A 289 14.32 4.48 -8.90
CA ASN A 289 13.15 4.20 -8.06
C ASN A 289 12.53 2.84 -8.39
N LEU A 290 12.49 2.46 -9.67
CA LEU A 290 12.00 1.16 -10.13
C LEU A 290 12.84 0.01 -9.55
N ALA A 291 14.17 0.05 -9.72
CA ALA A 291 15.03 -1.00 -9.18
C ALA A 291 14.94 -1.10 -7.66
N ARG A 292 14.89 0.05 -6.97
CA ARG A 292 14.72 0.10 -5.52
C ARG A 292 13.41 -0.57 -5.09
N ALA A 293 12.30 -0.22 -5.72
CA ALA A 293 10.99 -0.79 -5.42
C ALA A 293 10.93 -2.29 -5.70
N VAL A 294 11.40 -2.72 -6.88
CA VAL A 294 11.44 -4.13 -7.28
C VAL A 294 12.32 -4.95 -6.33
N THR A 295 13.43 -4.41 -5.83
CA THR A 295 14.31 -5.13 -4.89
C THR A 295 13.59 -5.44 -3.57
N PHE A 296 12.92 -4.45 -2.97
CA PHE A 296 12.15 -4.68 -1.74
C PHE A 296 10.94 -5.58 -1.97
N CYS A 297 10.20 -5.39 -3.07
CA CYS A 297 9.02 -6.19 -3.38
C CYS A 297 9.37 -7.64 -3.68
N LYS A 298 10.49 -7.90 -4.39
CA LYS A 298 10.99 -9.25 -4.63
C LYS A 298 11.35 -9.95 -3.33
N ALA A 299 12.11 -9.30 -2.45
CA ALA A 299 12.44 -9.86 -1.15
C ALA A 299 11.19 -10.09 -0.27
N CYS A 300 10.16 -9.25 -0.42
CA CYS A 300 8.87 -9.44 0.23
C CYS A 300 8.15 -10.69 -0.28
N ALA A 301 8.01 -10.82 -1.60
CA ALA A 301 7.41 -11.97 -2.26
C ALA A 301 8.12 -13.28 -1.91
N ASP A 302 9.46 -13.29 -1.97
CA ASP A 302 10.29 -14.46 -1.61
C ASP A 302 10.10 -14.87 -0.13
N ALA A 303 9.81 -13.91 0.76
CA ALA A 303 9.60 -14.16 2.19
C ALA A 303 8.13 -14.47 2.55
N SER A 304 7.20 -14.31 1.63
CA SER A 304 5.76 -14.39 1.89
C SER A 304 5.21 -15.80 1.69
N GLY A 305 4.27 -16.20 2.54
CA GLY A 305 3.40 -17.37 2.32
C GLY A 305 1.99 -17.03 1.85
N ILE A 306 1.70 -15.75 1.60
CA ILE A 306 0.42 -15.21 1.12
C ILE A 306 0.65 -14.33 -0.12
N PRO A 307 -0.38 -14.10 -0.95
CA PRO A 307 -0.27 -13.20 -2.09
C PRO A 307 0.29 -11.82 -1.74
N VAL A 308 1.20 -11.32 -2.58
CA VAL A 308 1.82 -10.00 -2.44
C VAL A 308 1.36 -9.08 -3.55
N HIS A 309 0.69 -8.00 -3.18
CA HIS A 309 0.10 -7.02 -4.07
C HIS A 309 0.74 -5.63 -3.82
N PRO A 310 1.96 -5.35 -4.34
CA PRO A 310 2.64 -4.10 -4.05
C PRO A 310 1.82 -2.87 -4.46
N ASN A 311 1.72 -1.88 -3.58
CA ASN A 311 1.04 -0.64 -3.94
C ASN A 311 1.87 0.12 -4.99
N VAL A 312 1.25 0.35 -6.14
CA VAL A 312 1.85 1.03 -7.30
C VAL A 312 0.99 2.21 -7.73
N GLY A 313 1.30 3.37 -7.17
CA GLY A 313 0.48 4.55 -7.34
C GLY A 313 1.28 5.83 -7.19
N LEU A 314 0.59 6.94 -6.98
CA LEU A 314 1.20 8.26 -6.91
C LEU A 314 2.33 8.31 -5.87
N GLY A 315 3.58 8.39 -6.33
CA GLY A 315 4.77 8.53 -5.48
C GLY A 315 5.26 7.24 -4.82
N VAL A 316 4.72 6.07 -5.17
CA VAL A 316 5.12 4.78 -4.59
C VAL A 316 5.35 3.71 -5.66
N GLY A 317 6.07 2.64 -5.29
CA GLY A 317 6.26 1.48 -6.17
C GLY A 317 7.08 1.76 -7.43
N GLY A 318 7.81 2.88 -7.48
CA GLY A 318 8.54 3.34 -8.67
C GLY A 318 7.73 4.29 -9.57
N VAL A 319 6.47 4.57 -9.26
CA VAL A 319 5.60 5.45 -10.06
C VAL A 319 5.73 6.92 -9.62
N THR A 320 6.02 7.81 -10.57
CA THR A 320 6.36 9.21 -10.31
C THR A 320 5.32 9.99 -9.49
N THR A 321 5.78 10.95 -8.69
CA THR A 321 4.96 11.81 -7.83
C THR A 321 4.35 12.98 -8.63
N VAL A 322 3.38 12.67 -9.49
CA VAL A 322 2.59 13.65 -10.23
C VAL A 322 1.11 13.27 -10.19
N GLU A 323 0.22 14.26 -10.16
CA GLU A 323 -1.23 14.04 -10.01
C GLU A 323 -1.83 13.14 -11.10
N VAL A 324 -1.41 13.35 -12.35
CA VAL A 324 -1.80 12.52 -13.50
C VAL A 324 -0.64 11.60 -13.84
N LEU A 325 -0.78 10.34 -13.42
CA LEU A 325 0.29 9.35 -13.54
C LEU A 325 0.63 9.08 -15.02
N PRO A 326 1.92 9.15 -15.41
CA PRO A 326 2.31 8.86 -16.78
C PRO A 326 2.14 7.38 -17.08
N VAL A 327 1.29 7.06 -18.07
CA VAL A 327 1.02 5.65 -18.48
C VAL A 327 2.30 4.92 -18.89
N ASP A 328 3.30 5.63 -19.41
CA ASP A 328 4.63 5.09 -19.73
C ASP A 328 5.39 4.57 -18.52
N VAL A 329 5.25 5.24 -17.37
CA VAL A 329 5.85 4.81 -16.11
C VAL A 329 5.03 3.67 -15.51
N VAL A 330 3.71 3.89 -15.35
CA VAL A 330 2.82 2.91 -14.69
C VAL A 330 2.91 1.55 -15.37
N SER A 331 2.80 1.50 -16.70
CA SER A 331 2.87 0.24 -17.43
C SER A 331 4.23 -0.48 -17.30
N ARG A 332 5.35 0.26 -17.25
CA ARG A 332 6.69 -0.32 -17.03
C ARG A 332 6.86 -0.84 -15.61
N VAL A 333 6.33 -0.12 -14.62
CA VAL A 333 6.29 -0.59 -13.23
C VAL A 333 5.49 -1.89 -13.15
N SER A 334 4.30 -1.94 -13.73
CA SER A 334 3.46 -3.15 -13.68
C SER A 334 4.17 -4.37 -14.27
N VAL A 335 4.81 -4.22 -15.44
CA VAL A 335 5.60 -5.30 -16.06
C VAL A 335 6.78 -5.71 -15.18
N ALA A 336 7.50 -4.75 -14.59
CA ALA A 336 8.63 -5.04 -13.72
C ALA A 336 8.22 -5.75 -12.43
N MET A 337 7.09 -5.37 -11.82
CA MET A 337 6.58 -6.03 -10.63
C MET A 337 6.14 -7.47 -10.93
N ALA A 338 5.41 -7.68 -12.03
CA ALA A 338 5.01 -9.03 -12.46
C ALA A 338 6.23 -9.92 -12.79
N GLU A 339 7.12 -9.43 -13.64
CA GLU A 339 8.16 -10.29 -14.22
C GLU A 339 9.40 -10.44 -13.34
N VAL A 340 9.78 -9.39 -12.60
CA VAL A 340 11.03 -9.35 -11.83
C VAL A 340 10.76 -9.42 -10.33
N ALA A 341 9.81 -8.64 -9.81
CA ALA A 341 9.45 -8.69 -8.38
C ALA A 341 8.65 -9.95 -8.01
N LYS A 342 8.04 -10.61 -9.00
CA LYS A 342 7.18 -11.78 -8.80
C LYS A 342 5.97 -11.47 -7.91
N ALA A 343 5.40 -10.27 -8.08
CA ALA A 343 4.14 -9.91 -7.45
C ALA A 343 2.98 -10.79 -7.97
N ASP A 344 2.02 -11.08 -7.10
CA ASP A 344 0.81 -11.84 -7.44
C ASP A 344 -0.33 -10.94 -7.95
N GLY A 345 -0.29 -9.67 -7.54
CA GLY A 345 -1.19 -8.62 -7.98
C GLY A 345 -0.60 -7.22 -7.80
N LEU A 346 -1.36 -6.19 -8.19
CA LEU A 346 -1.01 -4.76 -8.11
C LEU A 346 -2.25 -3.88 -8.03
#